data_AF-A0A6L7VZ90-F1
#
_entry.id   AF-A0A6L7VZ90-F1
#
_cell.length_a   1.000
_cell.length_b   1.000
_cell.length_c   1.000
_cell.angle_alpha   90.00
_cell.angle_beta   90.00
_cell.angle_gamma   90.00
#
_symmetry.space_group_name_H-M   'P 1'
#
loop_
_entity.id
_entity.type
_entity.pdbx_description
1 polymer ?
#
loop_
_entity_poly.entity_id
_entity_poly.type
_entity_poly.pdbx_seq_one_letter_code
_entity_poly.pdbx_strand_id
1 'polypeptide(L)' 'MSGLPVFKGTRVPVKNLFDYLAAGDNLDEFLCGFPSVSREQAVEALDMAKEALESYAYESASR' A
#
# COMPACT_ATOMS: atom_id res chain seq x y z
N MET A 1 14.86 -11.90 -10.56
CA MET A 1 13.58 -11.49 -11.18
C MET A 1 13.03 -10.32 -10.36
N SER A 2 13.32 -9.07 -10.74
CA SER A 2 12.80 -7.87 -10.06
C SER A 2 11.52 -7.41 -10.75
N GLY A 3 10.40 -8.06 -10.44
CA GLY A 3 9.08 -7.55 -10.84
C GLY A 3 8.64 -6.42 -9.92
N LEU A 4 7.80 -5.51 -10.45
CA LEU A 4 7.10 -4.56 -9.60
C LEU A 4 6.16 -5.34 -8.64
N PRO A 5 6.16 -5.04 -7.33
CA PRO A 5 5.22 -5.65 -6.40
C PRO A 5 3.78 -5.33 -6.80
N VAL A 6 2.95 -6.37 -6.88
CA VAL A 6 1.52 -6.28 -7.22
C VAL A 6 0.66 -6.91 -6.12
N PHE A 7 -0.59 -6.47 -5.99
CA PHE A 7 -1.55 -7.15 -5.12
C PHE A 7 -1.76 -8.59 -5.61
N LYS A 8 -1.80 -9.55 -4.68
CA LYS A 8 -1.90 -10.98 -4.99
C LYS A 8 -3.14 -11.27 -5.84
N GLY A 9 -2.94 -12.02 -6.93
CA GLY A 9 -4.01 -12.35 -7.87
C GLY A 9 -4.39 -11.22 -8.84
N THR A 10 -3.68 -10.09 -8.80
CA THR A 10 -3.91 -8.94 -9.68
C THR A 10 -2.66 -8.60 -10.48
N ARG A 11 -2.81 -7.66 -11.41
CA ARG A 11 -1.67 -6.95 -12.05
C ARG A 11 -1.53 -5.51 -11.54
N VAL A 12 -2.22 -5.17 -10.46
CA VAL A 12 -2.28 -3.81 -9.91
C VAL A 12 -1.03 -3.60 -9.05
N PRO A 13 -0.15 -2.64 -9.39
CA PRO A 13 0.99 -2.31 -8.57
C PRO A 13 0.58 -1.83 -7.18
N VAL A 14 1.31 -2.25 -6.15
CA VAL A 14 1.09 -1.74 -4.78
C VAL A 14 1.30 -0.22 -4.72
N LYS A 15 2.21 0.33 -5.54
CA LYS A 15 2.45 1.77 -5.68
C LYS A 15 1.16 2.58 -5.93
N ASN A 16 0.23 2.03 -6.71
CA ASN A 16 -0.99 2.74 -7.07
C ASN A 16 -1.83 3.11 -5.84
N LEU A 17 -1.84 2.28 -4.79
CA LEU A 17 -2.53 2.59 -3.54
C LEU A 17 -1.98 3.88 -2.92
N PHE A 18 -0.65 3.98 -2.80
CA PHE A 18 -0.01 5.16 -2.24
C PHE A 18 -0.13 6.39 -3.14
N ASP A 19 -0.13 6.21 -4.47
CA ASP A 19 -0.33 7.32 -5.42
C ASP A 19 -1.71 7.96 -5.26
N TYR A 20 -2.77 7.15 -5.10
CA TYR A 20 -4.13 7.65 -4.85
C TYR A 20 -4.20 8.43 -3.54
N LEU A 21 -3.67 7.84 -2.45
CA LEU A 21 -3.67 8.50 -1.14
C LEU A 21 -2.85 9.80 -1.15
N ALA A 22 -1.71 9.83 -1.87
CA ALA A 22 -0.89 11.02 -2.03
C ALA A 22 -1.56 12.11 -2.90
N ALA A 23 -2.44 11.72 -3.82
CA ALA A 23 -3.26 12.64 -4.60
C ALA A 23 -4.44 13.23 -3.79
N GLY A 24 -4.69 12.73 -2.58
CA GLY A 24 -5.80 13.16 -1.71
C GLY A 24 -7.06 12.30 -1.86
N ASP A 25 -7.00 11.25 -2.67
CA ASP A 25 -8.08 10.28 -2.79
C ASP A 25 -8.14 9.39 -1.55
N ASN A 26 -9.30 8.81 -1.28
CA ASN A 26 -9.49 7.89 -0.18
C ASN A 26 -9.42 6.42 -0.65
N LEU A 27 -9.49 5.49 0.30
CA LEU A 27 -9.41 4.05 0.02
C LEU A 27 -10.55 3.56 -0.89
N ASP A 28 -11.75 4.13 -0.78
CA ASP A 28 -12.91 3.72 -1.57
C ASP A 28 -12.73 4.12 -3.04
N GLU A 29 -12.16 5.30 -3.31
CA GLU A 29 -11.82 5.74 -4.68
C GLU A 29 -10.77 4.82 -5.31
N PHE A 30 -9.75 4.40 -4.55
CA PHE A 30 -8.78 3.40 -5.02
C PHE A 30 -9.44 2.08 -5.38
N LEU A 31 -10.35 1.57 -4.53
CA LEU A 31 -11.06 0.31 -4.76
C LEU A 31 -12.04 0.41 -5.95
N CYS A 32 -12.65 1.57 -6.16
CA CYS A 32 -13.45 1.86 -7.35
C CYS A 32 -12.59 1.81 -8.64
N GLY A 33 -11.37 2.35 -8.59
CA GLY A 33 -10.43 2.31 -9.72
C GLY A 33 -9.84 0.92 -9.98
N PHE A 34 -9.70 0.10 -8.95
CA PHE A 34 -9.10 -1.24 -9.01
C PHE A 34 -9.96 -2.30 -8.30
N PRO A 35 -11.15 -2.65 -8.84
CA PRO A 35 -12.10 -3.56 -8.17
C PRO A 35 -11.60 -5.01 -8.03
N SER A 36 -10.49 -5.37 -8.69
CA SER A 36 -9.82 -6.66 -8.49
C SER A 36 -9.01 -6.74 -7.20
N VAL A 37 -8.71 -5.61 -6.56
CA VAL A 37 -8.04 -5.55 -5.26
C VAL A 37 -9.11 -5.58 -4.19
N SER A 38 -9.03 -6.52 -3.24
CA SER A 38 -9.97 -6.55 -2.13
C SER A 38 -9.66 -5.45 -1.12
N ARG A 39 -10.67 -5.02 -0.35
CA ARG A 39 -10.45 -4.06 0.74
C ARG A 39 -9.44 -4.59 1.75
N GLU A 40 -9.54 -5.87 2.08
CA GLU A 40 -8.64 -6.54 3.03
C GLU A 40 -7.19 -6.46 2.55
N GLN A 41 -6.93 -6.72 1.26
CA GLN A 41 -5.59 -6.61 0.69
C GLN A 41 -5.04 -5.18 0.77
N ALA A 42 -5.89 -4.18 0.50
CA ALA A 42 -5.48 -2.78 0.54
C ALA A 42 -5.20 -2.32 1.99
N VAL A 43 -6.02 -2.74 2.95
CA VAL A 43 -5.82 -2.47 4.38
C VAL A 43 -4.55 -3.16 4.90
N GLU A 44 -4.33 -4.44 4.55
CA GLU A 44 -3.12 -5.18 4.94
C GLU A 44 -1.86 -4.48 4.42
N ALA A 45 -1.89 -3.93 3.20
CA ALA A 45 -0.78 -3.14 2.65
C ALA A 45 -0.53 -1.84 3.43
N LEU A 46 -1.57 -1.17 3.93
CA LEU A 46 -1.43 0.01 4.77
C LEU A 46 -0.86 -0.33 6.16
N ASP A 47 -1.31 -1.42 6.76
CA ASP A 47 -0.80 -1.89 8.05
C ASP A 47 0.68 -2.27 7.95
N MET A 48 1.07 -3.02 6.92
CA MET A 48 2.49 -3.33 6.67
C MET A 48 3.34 -2.08 6.47
N ALA A 49 2.83 -1.07 5.74
CA ALA A 49 3.54 0.19 5.54
C ALA A 49 3.69 0.97 6.85
N LYS A 50 2.65 1.00 7.68
CA LYS A 50 2.68 1.61 9.01
C LYS A 50 3.73 0.93 9.90
N GLU A 51 3.72 -0.41 10.00
CA GLU A 51 4.69 -1.16 10.80
C GLU A 51 6.13 -0.91 10.35
N ALA A 52 6.38 -0.88 9.03
CA ALA A 52 7.69 -0.59 8.48
C ALA A 52 8.17 0.83 8.83
N LEU A 53 7.28 1.82 8.76
CA LEU A 53 7.58 3.20 9.13
C LEU A 53 7.84 3.36 10.63
N GLU A 54 7.06 2.69 11.48
CA GLU A 54 7.26 2.67 12.92
C GLU A 54 8.62 2.04 13.27
N SER A 55 8.96 0.88 12.70
CA SER A 55 10.27 0.23 12.89
C SER A 55 11.41 1.15 12.47
N TYR A 56 11.31 1.76 11.29
CA TYR A 56 12.30 2.70 10.79
C TYR A 56 12.46 3.92 11.71
N ALA A 57 11.36 4.46 12.23
CA ALA A 57 11.39 5.58 13.16
C ALA A 57 12.12 5.19 14.47
N TYR A 58 11.82 4.03 15.06
CA TYR A 58 12.50 3.56 16.28
C TYR A 58 14.00 3.30 16.07
N GLU A 59 14.39 2.70 14.94
CA GLU A 59 15.79 2.46 14.59
C GLU A 59 16.56 3.78 14.37
N SER A 60 15.93 4.75 13.70
CA SER A 60 16.53 6.06 13.44
C SER A 60 16.65 6.92 14.69
N ALA A 61 15.75 6.78 15.66
CA ALA A 61 15.78 7.51 16.94
C ALA A 61 16.72 6.87 17.99
N SER A 62 17.13 5.61 17.77
CA SER A 62 18.08 4.88 18.63
C SER A 62 19.54 5.04 18.19
N ARG A 63 19.78 5.75 17.08
CA ARG A 63 21.11 6.16 16.60
C ARG A 63 21.43 7.58 17.02
#